data_AF-A0A0C3BTN9-F1
#
_entry.id   AF-A0A0C3BTN9-F1
#
_cell.length_a   1.000
_cell.length_b   1.000
_cell.length_c   1.000
_cell.angle_alpha   90.00
_cell.angle_beta   90.00
_cell.angle_gamma   90.00
#
_symmetry.space_group_name_H-M   'P 1'
#
loop_
_entity.id
_entity.type
_entity.pdbx_description
1 polymer ?
#
loop_
_entity_poly.entity_id
_entity_poly.type
_entity_poly.pdbx_seq_one_letter_code
_entity_poly.pdbx_strand_id
1 'polypeptide(L)'
;LRRSNLRGIEVEGMTRKLLVTLFADDTLVYLRKDDDFKILEEILARFCMASTAKFNLDKTEYLPIGEKDFRKEVVENRKVGNNRIPPGVRIIKDGDAMRTLGAWVGNNADTTKQWETIVKNQEKIIDIWKGNHLSYQGKALVLKALVQSKAIFLATVNGMPRTVENTITKMYKDFM
;
A
#
# COMPACT_ATOMS: atom_id res chain seq x y z
N LEU A 1 2.44 22.69 2.92
CA LEU A 1 3.10 21.66 2.08
C LEU A 1 3.36 22.16 0.66
N ARG A 2 2.38 22.33 -0.22
CA ARG A 2 2.66 22.72 -1.63
C ARG A 2 3.31 24.10 -1.84
N ARG A 3 3.23 24.99 -0.84
CA ARG A 3 3.89 26.31 -0.81
C ARG A 3 5.23 26.32 -0.05
N SER A 4 5.71 25.16 0.43
CA SER A 4 7.00 25.08 1.10
C SER A 4 8.13 24.75 0.12
N ASN A 5 9.36 24.85 0.61
CA ASN A 5 10.57 24.53 -0.16
C ASN A 5 10.83 23.02 -0.27
N LEU A 6 9.91 22.18 0.22
CA LEU A 6 10.01 20.72 0.09
C LEU A 6 9.86 20.30 -1.38
N ARG A 7 10.78 19.49 -1.87
CA ARG A 7 10.86 19.05 -3.26
C ARG A 7 10.06 17.79 -3.51
N GLY A 8 9.98 16.86 -2.57
CA GLY A 8 9.31 15.58 -2.79
C GLY A 8 9.94 14.78 -3.93
N ILE A 9 9.16 13.96 -4.62
CA ILE A 9 9.64 13.04 -5.66
C ILE A 9 9.15 13.48 -7.03
N GLU A 10 10.05 13.52 -8.00
CA GLU A 10 9.71 13.69 -9.41
C GLU A 10 9.60 12.30 -10.06
N VAL A 11 8.51 12.07 -10.77
CA VAL A 11 8.22 10.80 -11.44
C VAL A 11 8.05 11.10 -12.92
N GLU A 12 8.75 10.34 -13.76
CA GLU A 12 8.65 10.48 -15.21
C GLU A 12 7.20 10.31 -15.68
N GLY A 13 6.74 11.19 -16.56
CA GLY A 13 5.36 11.21 -17.03
C GLY A 13 4.35 11.95 -16.13
N MET A 14 4.73 12.38 -14.92
CA MET A 14 3.87 13.21 -14.07
C MET A 14 4.16 14.71 -14.26
N THR A 15 3.10 15.52 -14.47
CA THR A 15 3.23 16.97 -14.68
C THR A 15 3.59 17.74 -13.40
N ARG A 16 3.46 17.13 -12.22
CA ARG A 16 3.73 17.75 -10.93
C ARG A 16 4.54 16.79 -10.06
N LYS A 17 5.48 17.35 -9.30
CA LYS A 17 6.16 16.63 -8.21
C LYS A 17 5.15 16.02 -7.24
N LEU A 18 5.42 14.80 -6.84
CA LEU A 18 4.69 14.10 -5.80
C LEU A 18 5.23 14.55 -4.44
N LEU A 19 4.44 15.33 -3.72
CA LEU A 19 4.83 15.86 -2.40
C LEU A 19 3.91 15.35 -1.29
N VAL A 20 2.60 15.31 -1.55
CA VAL A 20 1.61 14.84 -0.59
C VAL A 20 0.41 14.25 -1.33
N THR A 21 -0.07 13.11 -0.86
CA THR A 21 -1.37 12.54 -1.23
C THR A 21 -2.21 12.36 0.03
N LEU A 22 -3.51 12.63 -0.10
CA LEU A 22 -4.47 12.62 0.99
C LEU A 22 -5.68 11.82 0.53
N PHE A 23 -6.15 10.92 1.39
CA PHE A 23 -7.41 10.21 1.20
C PHE A 23 -8.07 10.05 2.56
N ALA A 24 -9.19 10.76 2.78
CA ALA A 24 -9.78 10.90 4.11
C ALA A 24 -8.74 11.35 5.16
N ASP A 25 -8.49 10.54 6.19
CA ASP A 25 -7.48 10.76 7.23
C ASP A 25 -6.09 10.22 6.87
N ASP A 26 -5.98 9.32 5.89
CA ASP A 26 -4.71 8.78 5.43
C ASP A 26 -3.92 9.85 4.66
N THR A 27 -2.70 10.12 5.13
CA THR A 27 -1.79 11.12 4.56
C THR A 27 -0.45 10.49 4.24
N LEU A 28 -0.05 10.51 2.97
CA LEU A 28 1.31 10.17 2.57
C LEU A 28 2.07 11.44 2.19
N VAL A 29 3.26 11.59 2.78
CA VAL A 29 4.19 12.66 2.43
C VAL A 29 5.42 12.05 1.78
N TYR A 30 5.82 12.63 0.66
CA TYR A 30 6.95 12.17 -0.13
C TYR A 30 8.06 13.20 0.01
N LEU A 31 9.22 12.75 0.43
CA LEU A 31 10.38 13.60 0.72
C LEU A 31 11.59 13.10 -0.04
N ARG A 32 12.40 14.04 -0.49
CA ARG A 32 13.71 13.78 -1.06
C ARG A 32 14.77 13.71 0.04
N LYS A 33 15.92 13.10 -0.24
CA LYS A 33 17.00 12.95 0.74
C LYS A 33 17.54 14.29 1.28
N ASP A 34 17.41 15.34 0.48
CA ASP A 34 17.85 16.71 0.76
C ASP A 34 16.72 17.64 1.20
N ASP A 35 15.50 17.13 1.39
CA ASP A 35 14.42 17.89 2.03
C ASP A 35 14.68 17.99 3.54
N ASP A 36 14.43 19.16 4.13
CA ASP A 36 14.54 19.37 5.58
C ASP A 36 13.26 18.91 6.28
N PHE A 37 13.37 17.87 7.10
CA PHE A 37 12.23 17.29 7.80
C PHE A 37 11.66 18.27 8.86
N LYS A 38 12.45 19.22 9.36
CA LYS A 38 11.96 20.25 10.28
C LYS A 38 10.91 21.14 9.62
N ILE A 39 11.07 21.46 8.34
CA ILE A 39 10.06 22.21 7.59
C ILE A 39 8.74 21.43 7.54
N LEU A 40 8.81 20.11 7.36
CA LEU A 40 7.60 19.27 7.41
C LEU A 40 6.99 19.29 8.80
N GLU A 41 7.78 19.05 9.85
CA GLU A 41 7.33 19.05 11.25
C GLU A 41 6.65 20.36 11.64
N GLU A 42 7.22 21.51 11.27
CA GLU A 42 6.63 22.83 11.52
C GLU A 42 5.29 23.02 10.82
N ILE A 43 5.19 22.55 9.56
CA ILE A 43 3.94 22.62 8.79
C ILE A 43 2.87 21.72 9.42
N LEU A 44 3.24 20.50 9.81
CA LEU A 44 2.33 19.56 10.45
C LEU A 44 1.90 20.07 11.83
N ALA A 45 2.81 20.63 12.63
CA ALA A 45 2.50 21.22 13.94
C ALA A 45 1.52 22.39 13.81
N ARG A 46 1.74 23.29 12.84
CA ARG A 46 0.81 24.40 12.57
C ARG A 46 -0.56 23.91 12.12
N PHE A 47 -0.60 22.88 11.28
CA PHE A 47 -1.85 22.25 10.87
C PHE A 47 -2.58 21.67 12.09
N CYS A 48 -1.92 20.85 12.90
CA CYS A 48 -2.49 20.26 14.12
C CYS A 48 -2.99 21.32 15.11
N MET A 49 -2.26 22.42 15.28
CA MET A 49 -2.69 23.52 16.15
C MET A 49 -3.98 24.19 15.64
N ALA A 50 -4.09 24.40 14.32
CA ALA A 50 -5.24 25.07 13.72
C ALA A 50 -6.47 24.15 13.60
N SER A 51 -6.26 22.85 13.32
CA SER A 51 -7.34 21.89 13.07
C SER A 51 -7.73 21.08 14.30
N THR A 52 -6.97 21.21 15.40
CA THR A 52 -7.01 20.37 16.61
C THR A 52 -6.79 18.87 16.36
N ALA A 53 -6.41 18.48 15.14
CA ALA A 53 -6.08 17.11 14.79
C ALA A 53 -4.72 16.70 15.36
N LYS A 54 -4.52 15.38 15.57
CA LYS A 54 -3.26 14.81 16.03
C LYS A 54 -2.88 13.60 15.17
N PHE A 55 -1.67 13.61 14.62
CA PHE A 55 -1.14 12.45 13.91
C PHE A 55 -0.89 11.29 14.87
N ASN A 56 -1.26 10.09 14.44
CA ASN A 56 -1.02 8.87 15.19
C ASN A 56 0.40 8.35 14.85
N LEU A 57 1.34 8.58 15.77
CA LEU A 57 2.74 8.16 15.59
C LEU A 57 2.89 6.63 15.53
N ASP A 58 2.04 5.88 16.23
CA ASP A 58 2.06 4.41 16.22
C ASP A 58 1.66 3.83 14.86
N LYS A 59 0.83 4.58 14.11
CA LYS A 59 0.44 4.24 12.72
C LYS A 59 1.34 4.90 11.67
N THR A 60 2.24 5.79 12.08
CA THR A 60 3.14 6.47 11.14
C THR A 60 4.27 5.52 10.74
N GLU A 61 4.56 5.44 9.45
CA GLU A 61 5.59 4.55 8.92
C GLU A 61 6.46 5.29 7.90
N TYR A 62 7.75 4.96 7.85
CA TYR A 62 8.71 5.50 6.87
C TYR A 62 9.13 4.40 5.90
N LEU A 63 8.89 4.61 4.60
CA LEU A 63 9.41 3.74 3.53
C LEU A 63 10.58 4.45 2.83
N PRO A 64 11.84 4.04 3.05
CA PRO A 64 12.96 4.52 2.26
C PRO A 64 12.86 3.98 0.83
N ILE A 65 12.94 4.86 -0.17
CA ILE A 65 12.90 4.52 -1.59
C ILE A 65 14.21 5.02 -2.22
N GLY A 66 14.85 4.21 -3.05
CA GLY A 66 16.16 4.53 -3.65
C GLY A 66 17.04 3.28 -3.78
N GLU A 67 18.35 3.45 -3.85
CA GLU A 67 19.32 2.35 -3.94
C GLU A 67 19.33 1.47 -2.68
N LYS A 68 19.72 0.21 -2.83
CA LYS A 68 19.70 -0.77 -1.73
C LYS A 68 20.57 -0.32 -0.54
N ASP A 69 21.76 0.20 -0.81
CA ASP A 69 22.69 0.66 0.24
C ASP A 69 22.13 1.86 0.99
N PHE A 70 21.51 2.80 0.29
CA PHE A 70 20.79 3.92 0.91
C PHE A 70 19.67 3.41 1.83
N ARG A 71 18.82 2.49 1.36
CA ARG A 71 17.72 1.94 2.19
C ARG A 71 18.25 1.25 3.44
N LYS A 72 19.33 0.49 3.31
CA LYS A 72 20.01 -0.19 4.43
C LYS A 72 20.53 0.82 5.46
N GLU A 73 21.22 1.86 4.99
CA GLU A 73 21.74 2.93 5.85
C GLU A 73 20.62 3.63 6.63
N VAL A 74 19.48 3.93 5.98
CA VAL A 74 18.33 4.55 6.65
C VAL A 74 17.76 3.65 7.75
N VAL A 75 17.66 2.35 7.50
CA VAL A 75 17.15 1.38 8.50
C VAL A 75 18.10 1.26 9.69
N GLU A 76 19.41 1.16 9.44
CA GLU A 76 20.43 0.98 10.48
C GLU A 76 20.64 2.25 11.30
N ASN A 77 20.76 3.40 10.64
CA ASN A 77 21.11 4.67 11.30
C ASN A 77 19.89 5.51 11.69
N ARG A 78 18.67 5.14 11.24
CA ARG A 78 17.42 5.92 11.40
C ARG A 78 17.58 7.37 10.95
N LYS A 79 18.29 7.58 9.84
CA LYS A 79 18.61 8.91 9.30
C LYS A 79 18.48 8.93 7.79
N VAL A 80 18.07 10.07 7.25
CA VAL A 80 18.05 10.37 5.82
C VAL A 80 18.85 11.66 5.62
N GLY A 81 20.10 11.54 5.20
CA GLY A 81 21.04 12.66 5.20
C GLY A 81 21.20 13.22 6.62
N ASN A 82 20.93 14.51 6.80
CA ASN A 82 20.99 15.16 8.11
C ASN A 82 19.70 15.01 8.94
N ASN A 83 18.64 14.44 8.36
CA ASN A 83 17.35 14.29 9.03
C ASN A 83 17.33 13.02 9.87
N ARG A 84 16.87 13.12 11.12
CA ARG A 84 16.71 11.97 12.01
C ARG A 84 15.24 11.54 12.03
N ILE A 85 14.98 10.26 11.84
CA ILE A 85 13.63 9.70 11.96
C ILE A 85 13.31 9.54 13.45
N PRO A 86 12.14 10.03 13.93
CA PRO A 86 11.78 9.95 15.35
C PRO A 86 11.85 8.52 15.90
N PRO A 87 12.28 8.33 17.17
CA PRO A 87 12.27 7.02 17.80
C PRO A 87 10.83 6.46 17.89
N GLY A 88 10.68 5.14 17.88
CA GLY A 88 9.38 4.47 17.96
C GLY A 88 8.61 4.36 16.64
N VAL A 89 8.90 5.21 15.65
CA VAL A 89 8.25 5.13 14.32
C VAL A 89 8.82 3.96 13.52
N ARG A 90 7.96 3.14 12.91
CA ARG A 90 8.39 2.00 12.10
C ARG A 90 9.04 2.45 10.79
N ILE A 91 10.22 1.90 10.49
CA ILE A 91 10.87 2.04 9.19
C ILE A 91 10.66 0.72 8.44
N ILE A 92 10.11 0.79 7.23
CA ILE A 92 9.85 -0.36 6.38
C ILE A 92 11.16 -0.81 5.75
N LYS A 93 11.58 -2.04 6.06
CA LYS A 93 12.77 -2.69 5.47
C LYS A 93 12.42 -3.36 4.14
N ASP A 94 13.45 -3.70 3.36
CA ASP A 94 13.28 -4.56 2.19
C ASP A 94 12.63 -5.90 2.58
N GLY A 95 11.69 -6.36 1.76
CA GLY A 95 10.88 -7.56 2.01
C GLY A 95 9.60 -7.30 2.79
N ASP A 96 9.53 -6.18 3.55
CA ASP A 96 8.31 -5.76 4.22
C ASP A 96 7.49 -4.79 3.34
N ALA A 97 6.22 -4.60 3.69
CA ALA A 97 5.35 -3.59 3.10
C ALA A 97 4.63 -2.74 4.16
N MET A 98 4.29 -1.51 3.77
CA MET A 98 3.23 -0.72 4.38
C MET A 98 1.93 -0.94 3.60
N ARG A 99 0.79 -0.77 4.28
CA ARG A 99 -0.52 -0.84 3.63
C ARG A 99 -1.07 0.57 3.45
N THR A 100 -1.32 0.96 2.21
CA THR A 100 -1.93 2.26 1.88
C THR A 100 -3.07 2.08 0.89
N LEU A 101 -4.25 2.65 1.20
CA LEU A 101 -5.46 2.56 0.38
C LEU A 101 -5.85 1.12 -0.01
N GLY A 102 -5.51 0.14 0.84
CA GLY A 102 -5.74 -1.29 0.57
C GLY A 102 -4.66 -1.97 -0.26
N ALA A 103 -3.72 -1.23 -0.85
CA ALA A 103 -2.56 -1.75 -1.54
C ALA A 103 -1.36 -1.94 -0.60
N TRP A 104 -0.43 -2.80 -0.98
CA TRP A 104 0.78 -3.11 -0.23
C TRP A 104 2.00 -2.55 -0.94
N VAL A 105 2.68 -1.60 -0.33
CA VAL A 105 3.79 -0.87 -0.96
C VAL A 105 5.05 -1.10 -0.14
N GLY A 106 6.12 -1.54 -0.81
CA GLY A 106 7.41 -1.80 -0.17
C GLY A 106 8.45 -2.28 -1.17
N ASN A 107 9.73 -2.16 -0.81
CA ASN A 107 10.82 -2.61 -1.67
C ASN A 107 10.94 -4.13 -1.60
N ASN A 108 10.90 -4.81 -2.76
CA ASN A 108 10.92 -6.28 -2.83
C ASN A 108 9.88 -6.94 -1.91
N ALA A 109 8.73 -6.28 -1.72
CA ALA A 109 7.71 -6.75 -0.79
C ALA A 109 7.05 -8.04 -1.28
N ASP A 110 6.94 -9.02 -0.40
CA ASP A 110 6.19 -10.24 -0.66
C ASP A 110 4.70 -10.05 -0.32
N THR A 111 3.84 -10.13 -1.35
CA THR A 111 2.38 -10.02 -1.20
C THR A 111 1.68 -11.38 -1.21
N THR A 112 2.42 -12.49 -1.14
CA THR A 112 1.87 -13.86 -1.24
C THR A 112 0.84 -14.14 -0.16
N LYS A 113 1.09 -13.73 1.10
CA LYS A 113 0.17 -13.94 2.23
C LYS A 113 -1.19 -13.25 2.03
N GLN A 114 -1.18 -12.09 1.41
CA GLN A 114 -2.37 -11.31 1.08
C GLN A 114 -3.20 -12.06 0.02
N TRP A 115 -2.52 -12.61 -0.99
CA TRP A 115 -3.15 -13.44 -2.02
C TRP A 115 -3.72 -14.73 -1.46
N GLU A 116 -3.01 -15.43 -0.56
CA GLU A 116 -3.54 -16.62 0.13
C GLU A 116 -4.85 -16.33 0.86
N THR A 117 -4.95 -15.17 1.51
CA THR A 117 -6.18 -14.76 2.21
C THR A 117 -7.33 -14.52 1.23
N ILE A 118 -7.05 -13.88 0.09
CA ILE A 118 -8.06 -13.66 -0.96
C ILE A 118 -8.52 -14.99 -1.55
N VAL A 119 -7.60 -15.89 -1.89
CA VAL A 119 -7.92 -17.22 -2.45
C VAL A 119 -8.78 -18.00 -1.47
N LYS A 120 -8.41 -18.07 -0.17
CA LYS A 120 -9.22 -18.75 0.86
C LYS A 120 -10.62 -18.15 0.99
N ASN A 121 -10.76 -16.83 0.86
CA ASN A 121 -12.07 -16.20 0.89
C ASN A 121 -12.90 -16.52 -0.36
N GLN A 122 -12.27 -16.62 -1.52
CA GLN A 122 -12.91 -17.04 -2.77
C GLN A 122 -13.38 -18.50 -2.70
N GLU A 123 -12.53 -19.40 -2.20
CA GLU A 123 -12.86 -20.82 -1.98
C GLU A 123 -14.09 -20.96 -1.09
N LYS A 124 -14.11 -20.26 0.05
CA LYS A 124 -15.27 -20.29 0.97
C LYS A 124 -16.56 -19.86 0.29
N ILE A 125 -16.52 -18.80 -0.52
CA ILE A 125 -17.71 -18.34 -1.24
C ILE A 125 -18.14 -19.41 -2.25
N ILE A 126 -17.20 -19.96 -3.03
CA ILE A 126 -17.50 -21.01 -4.00
C ILE A 126 -18.12 -22.24 -3.32
N ASP A 127 -17.58 -22.70 -2.19
CA ASP A 127 -18.10 -23.87 -1.48
C ASP A 127 -19.52 -23.65 -0.95
N ILE A 128 -19.84 -22.44 -0.46
CA ILE A 128 -21.21 -22.08 -0.05
C ILE A 128 -22.18 -22.18 -1.23
N TRP A 129 -21.75 -21.75 -2.42
CA TRP A 129 -22.63 -21.66 -3.59
C TRP A 129 -22.65 -22.92 -4.46
N LYS A 130 -21.65 -23.82 -4.38
CA LYS A 130 -21.60 -25.02 -5.22
C LYS A 130 -22.71 -26.02 -4.94
N GLY A 131 -23.23 -26.03 -3.71
CA GLY A 131 -24.35 -26.88 -3.30
C GLY A 131 -25.71 -26.36 -3.75
N ASN A 132 -25.79 -25.10 -4.19
CA ASN A 132 -27.01 -24.55 -4.75
C ASN A 132 -27.09 -24.96 -6.22
N HIS A 133 -28.23 -25.51 -6.67
CA HIS A 133 -28.46 -25.91 -8.06
C HIS A 133 -28.58 -24.69 -9.00
N LEU A 134 -27.50 -23.92 -9.11
CA LEU A 134 -27.42 -22.70 -9.90
C LEU A 134 -27.40 -23.02 -11.39
N SER A 135 -28.13 -22.23 -12.17
CA SER A 135 -27.95 -22.21 -13.63
C SER A 135 -26.56 -21.71 -13.99
N TYR A 136 -26.14 -21.96 -15.23
CA TYR A 136 -24.87 -21.43 -15.76
C TYR A 136 -24.75 -19.91 -15.59
N GLN A 137 -25.84 -19.17 -15.86
CA GLN A 137 -25.88 -17.71 -15.65
C GLN A 137 -25.77 -17.35 -14.17
N GLY A 138 -26.40 -18.12 -13.28
CA GLY A 138 -26.29 -17.94 -11.83
C GLY A 138 -24.86 -18.13 -11.33
N LYS A 139 -24.17 -19.19 -11.77
CA LYS A 139 -22.76 -19.43 -11.46
C LYS A 139 -21.86 -18.28 -11.95
N ALA A 140 -22.06 -17.84 -13.20
CA ALA A 140 -21.30 -16.73 -13.75
C ALA A 140 -21.53 -15.41 -12.97
N LEU A 141 -22.76 -15.16 -12.51
CA LEU A 141 -23.09 -14.00 -11.67
C LEU A 141 -22.39 -14.08 -10.31
N VAL A 142 -22.46 -15.24 -9.64
CA VAL A 142 -21.78 -15.48 -8.36
C VAL A 142 -20.27 -15.28 -8.49
N LEU A 143 -19.65 -15.86 -9.52
CA LEU A 143 -18.21 -15.70 -9.77
C LEU A 143 -17.83 -14.23 -9.94
N LYS A 144 -18.54 -13.48 -10.78
CA LYS A 144 -18.21 -12.06 -11.04
C LYS A 144 -18.46 -11.19 -9.81
N ALA A 145 -19.65 -11.30 -9.22
CA ALA A 145 -20.11 -10.38 -8.18
C ALA A 145 -19.45 -10.66 -6.82
N LEU A 146 -19.27 -11.93 -6.45
CA LEU A 146 -18.86 -12.31 -5.10
C LEU A 146 -17.43 -12.81 -5.02
N VAL A 147 -16.93 -13.47 -6.07
CA VAL A 147 -15.62 -14.13 -6.04
C VAL A 147 -14.54 -13.23 -6.64
N GLN A 148 -14.66 -12.86 -7.92
CA GLN A 148 -13.69 -12.03 -8.65
C GLN A 148 -13.54 -10.64 -8.06
N SER A 149 -14.64 -10.06 -7.58
CA SER A 149 -14.67 -8.74 -6.93
C SER A 149 -13.72 -8.65 -5.71
N LYS A 150 -13.40 -9.77 -5.04
CA LYS A 150 -12.44 -9.82 -3.93
C LYS A 150 -10.98 -9.62 -4.38
N ALA A 151 -10.65 -10.00 -5.61
CA ALA A 151 -9.28 -9.99 -6.12
C ALA A 151 -9.00 -8.78 -7.02
N ILE A 152 -10.01 -8.25 -7.71
CA ILE A 152 -9.82 -7.30 -8.82
C ILE A 152 -9.04 -6.04 -8.40
N PHE A 153 -9.30 -5.52 -7.20
CA PHE A 153 -8.62 -4.34 -6.70
C PHE A 153 -7.13 -4.61 -6.50
N LEU A 154 -6.78 -5.66 -5.74
CA LEU A 154 -5.38 -5.98 -5.47
C LEU A 154 -4.64 -6.42 -6.73
N ALA A 155 -5.31 -7.14 -7.64
CA ALA A 155 -4.77 -7.52 -8.93
C ALA A 155 -4.38 -6.28 -9.77
N THR A 156 -5.21 -5.24 -9.72
CA THR A 156 -4.98 -4.00 -10.48
C THR A 156 -3.82 -3.20 -9.91
N VAL A 157 -3.74 -3.07 -8.58
CA VAL A 157 -2.77 -2.15 -7.95
C VAL A 157 -1.44 -2.81 -7.66
N ASN A 158 -1.43 -4.06 -7.19
CA ASN A 158 -0.22 -4.78 -6.80
C ASN A 158 0.21 -5.84 -7.82
N GLY A 159 -0.63 -6.13 -8.82
CA GLY A 159 -0.42 -7.27 -9.70
C GLY A 159 -0.77 -8.60 -9.01
N MET A 160 -0.94 -9.64 -9.82
CA MET A 160 -1.22 -10.99 -9.33
C MET A 160 -0.06 -11.92 -9.73
N PRO A 161 0.53 -12.67 -8.78
CA PRO A 161 1.50 -13.70 -9.12
C PRO A 161 0.88 -14.78 -10.02
N ARG A 162 1.64 -15.27 -11.00
CA ARG A 162 1.17 -16.30 -11.95
C ARG A 162 0.69 -17.58 -11.25
N THR A 163 1.33 -17.96 -10.15
CA THR A 163 0.91 -19.12 -9.34
C THR A 163 -0.49 -18.93 -8.77
N VAL A 164 -0.80 -17.74 -8.27
CA VAL A 164 -2.12 -17.37 -7.75
C VAL A 164 -3.14 -17.31 -8.88
N GLU A 165 -2.78 -16.70 -10.01
CA GLU A 165 -3.63 -16.61 -11.20
C GLU A 165 -4.04 -18.01 -11.69
N ASN A 166 -3.10 -18.95 -11.77
CA ASN A 166 -3.36 -20.33 -12.18
C ASN A 166 -4.31 -21.04 -11.21
N THR A 167 -4.11 -20.88 -9.89
CA THR A 167 -4.97 -21.45 -8.86
C THR A 167 -6.39 -20.90 -8.96
N ILE A 168 -6.53 -19.58 -9.06
CA ILE A 168 -7.83 -18.90 -9.19
C ILE A 168 -8.53 -19.34 -10.48
N THR A 169 -7.80 -19.39 -11.60
CA THR A 169 -8.35 -19.80 -12.89
C THR A 169 -8.86 -21.24 -12.86
N LYS A 170 -8.11 -22.16 -12.24
CA LYS A 170 -8.54 -23.55 -12.06
C LYS A 170 -9.83 -23.61 -11.22
N MET A 171 -9.83 -22.95 -10.07
CA MET A 171 -10.98 -22.88 -9.17
C MET A 171 -12.24 -22.32 -9.88
N TYR A 172 -12.08 -21.32 -10.75
CA TYR A 172 -13.21 -20.77 -11.51
C TYR A 172 -13.73 -21.76 -12.56
N LYS A 173 -12.83 -22.47 -13.24
CA LYS A 173 -13.21 -23.51 -14.20
C LYS A 173 -13.93 -24.68 -13.53
N ASP A 174 -13.47 -25.09 -12.36
CA ASP A 174 -14.07 -26.21 -11.60
C ASP A 174 -15.47 -25.86 -11.06
N PHE A 175 -15.74 -24.57 -10.77
CA PHE A 175 -17.05 -24.13 -10.30
C PHE A 175 -18.11 -24.02 -11.41
N MET A 176 -17.69 -23.61 -12.61
CA MET A 176 -18.56 -23.43 -13.78
C MET A 176 -19.16 -24.75 -14.25
#